data_AF-A0A2S0KGT3-F1
#
_entry.id   AF-A0A2S0KGT3-F1
#
_cell.length_a   1.000
_cell.length_b   1.000
_cell.length_c   1.000
_cell.angle_alpha   90.00
_cell.angle_beta   90.00
_cell.angle_gamma   90.00
#
_symmetry.space_group_name_H-M   'P 1'
#
loop_
_entity.id
_entity.type
_entity.pdbx_description
1 polymer ?
#
loop_
_entity_poly.entity_id
_entity_poly.type
_entity_poly.pdbx_seq_one_letter_code
_entity_poly.pdbx_strand_id
1 'polypeptide(L)'
;MTGSPSSMPSPAVLAARAARATAEPGDPADHPVTGQVGEILSEVAAIREAGDGEFSLAALARQAELLTRAHALLSETLEDAGRG
;
A
#
# COMPACT_ATOMS: atom_id res chain seq x y z
N MET A 1 -10.05 -30.21 36.24
CA MET A 1 -9.28 -29.23 35.45
C MET A 1 -8.41 -30.01 34.47
N THR A 2 -8.91 -30.30 33.27
CA THR A 2 -8.18 -31.06 32.25
C THR A 2 -7.40 -30.09 31.37
N GLY A 3 -6.10 -29.97 31.59
CA GLY A 3 -5.19 -29.23 30.70
C GLY A 3 -5.05 -29.98 29.38
N SER A 4 -5.38 -29.34 28.27
CA SER A 4 -5.10 -29.89 26.94
C SER A 4 -3.58 -29.89 26.72
N PRO A 5 -2.98 -30.97 26.18
CA PRO A 5 -1.56 -30.96 25.87
C PRO A 5 -1.33 -29.93 24.75
N SER A 6 -0.46 -28.96 25.01
CA SER A 6 0.02 -28.02 23.99
C SER A 6 0.80 -28.83 22.96
N SER A 7 0.14 -29.19 21.84
CA SER A 7 0.78 -29.86 20.72
C SER A 7 1.84 -28.92 20.16
N MET A 8 3.12 -29.31 20.24
CA MET A 8 4.19 -28.50 19.67
C MET A 8 3.96 -28.35 18.15
N PRO A 9 4.21 -27.16 17.58
CA PRO A 9 4.07 -26.94 16.15
C PRO A 9 4.95 -27.94 15.38
N SER A 10 4.41 -28.51 14.31
CA SER A 10 5.13 -29.50 13.52
C SER A 10 6.40 -28.90 12.90
N PRO A 11 7.42 -29.71 12.59
CA PRO A 11 8.63 -29.24 11.92
C PRO A 11 8.34 -28.49 10.61
N ALA A 12 7.30 -28.88 9.87
CA ALA A 12 6.88 -28.19 8.66
C ALA A 12 6.37 -26.76 8.93
N VAL A 13 5.63 -26.55 10.03
CA VAL A 13 5.16 -25.22 10.45
C VAL A 13 6.33 -24.34 10.88
N LEU A 14 7.29 -24.90 11.61
CA LEU A 14 8.51 -24.17 12.00
C LEU A 14 9.36 -23.80 10.78
N ALA A 15 9.54 -24.71 9.82
CA ALA A 15 10.27 -24.45 8.59
C ALA A 15 9.56 -23.39 7.72
N ALA A 16 8.24 -23.45 7.58
CA ALA A 16 7.47 -22.43 6.87
C ALA A 16 7.57 -21.04 7.53
N ARG A 17 7.59 -20.99 8.86
CA ARG A 17 7.77 -19.73 9.61
C ARG A 17 9.18 -19.18 9.45
N ALA A 18 10.21 -20.02 9.50
CA ALA A 18 11.59 -19.63 9.27
C ALA A 18 11.82 -19.15 7.83
N ALA A 19 11.22 -19.83 6.83
CA ALA A 19 11.27 -19.40 5.44
C ALA A 19 10.61 -18.02 5.24
N ARG A 20 9.46 -17.76 5.87
CA ARG A 20 8.84 -16.41 5.83
C ARG A 20 9.70 -15.34 6.50
N ALA A 21 10.35 -15.67 7.61
CA ALA A 21 11.19 -14.73 8.36
C ALA A 21 12.53 -14.42 7.66
N THR A 22 12.96 -15.27 6.72
CA THR A 22 14.21 -15.12 5.97
C THR A 22 13.98 -14.76 4.50
N ALA A 23 12.73 -14.58 4.09
CA ALA A 23 12.41 -14.08 2.76
C ALA A 23 12.89 -12.63 2.64
N GLU A 24 13.61 -12.35 1.55
CA GLU A 24 13.95 -10.98 1.18
C GLU A 24 12.65 -10.17 1.00
N PRO A 25 12.58 -8.94 1.53
CA PRO A 25 11.49 -8.03 1.21
C PRO A 25 11.39 -7.88 -0.32
N GLY A 26 10.19 -8.06 -0.87
CA GLY A 26 9.96 -7.79 -2.30
C GLY A 26 10.23 -6.33 -2.64
N ASP A 27 10.42 -6.02 -3.92
CA ASP A 27 10.56 -4.64 -4.38
C ASP A 27 9.26 -3.87 -4.02
N PRO A 28 9.32 -2.77 -3.25
CA PRO A 28 8.14 -1.96 -2.97
C PRO A 28 7.45 -1.47 -4.25
N ALA A 29 8.18 -1.33 -5.36
CA ALA A 29 7.62 -0.98 -6.66
C ALA A 29 6.61 -2.02 -7.18
N ASP A 30 6.75 -3.29 -6.81
CA ASP A 30 5.85 -4.38 -7.24
C ASP A 30 4.56 -4.45 -6.41
N HIS A 31 4.44 -3.63 -5.35
CA HIS A 31 3.26 -3.66 -4.49
C HIS A 31 2.03 -3.11 -5.24
N PRO A 32 0.86 -3.77 -5.23
CA PRO A 32 -0.31 -3.35 -6.02
C PRO A 32 -0.80 -1.91 -5.73
N VAL A 33 -0.48 -1.36 -4.56
CA VAL A 33 -0.77 0.05 -4.22
C VAL A 33 0.00 1.04 -5.09
N THR A 34 1.23 0.70 -5.54
CA THR A 34 2.06 1.62 -6.34
C THR A 34 1.45 1.85 -7.71
N GLY A 35 0.86 0.80 -8.31
CA GLY A 35 0.09 0.91 -9.56
C GLY A 35 -1.11 1.85 -9.41
N GLN A 36 -1.90 1.67 -8.35
CA GLN A 36 -3.07 2.51 -8.08
C GLN A 36 -2.69 3.98 -7.83
N VAL A 37 -1.62 4.23 -7.08
CA VAL A 37 -1.11 5.59 -6.87
C VAL A 37 -0.56 6.18 -8.17
N GLY A 38 0.11 5.38 -9.00
CA GLY A 38 0.60 5.80 -10.31
C GLY A 38 -0.52 6.26 -11.25
N GLU A 39 -1.65 5.57 -11.27
CA GLU A 39 -2.85 5.99 -12.00
C GLU A 39 -3.38 7.35 -11.51
N ILE A 40 -3.48 7.52 -10.18
CA ILE A 40 -3.94 8.78 -9.59
C ILE A 40 -3.01 9.94 -9.94
N LEU A 41 -1.69 9.74 -9.87
CA LEU A 41 -0.70 10.77 -10.22
C LEU A 41 -0.74 11.10 -11.72
N SER A 42 -1.05 10.12 -12.57
CA SER A 42 -1.26 10.35 -14.00
C SER A 42 -2.50 11.22 -14.25
N GLU A 43 -3.59 11.01 -13.50
CA GLU A 43 -4.78 11.89 -13.57
C GLU A 43 -4.47 13.32 -13.10
N VAL A 44 -3.70 13.48 -12.02
CA VAL A 44 -3.23 14.79 -11.53
C VAL A 44 -2.40 15.51 -12.60
N ALA A 45 -1.50 14.80 -13.28
CA ALA A 45 -0.68 15.34 -14.36
C ALA A 45 -1.55 15.80 -15.55
N ALA A 46 -2.53 15.00 -15.95
CA ALA A 46 -3.46 15.35 -17.03
C ALA A 46 -4.27 16.62 -16.71
N ILE A 47 -4.72 16.80 -15.46
CA ILE A 47 -5.42 18.02 -15.03
C ILE A 47 -4.49 19.24 -15.08
N ARG A 48 -3.21 19.05 -14.72
CA ARG A 48 -2.21 20.12 -14.76
C ARG A 48 -1.93 20.57 -16.19
N GLU A 49 -1.75 19.64 -17.12
CA GLU A 49 -1.52 19.93 -18.54
C GLU A 49 -2.75 20.56 -19.21
N ALA A 50 -3.96 20.11 -18.87
CA ALA A 50 -5.19 20.70 -19.37
C ALA A 50 -5.38 22.17 -18.93
N GLY A 51 -4.69 22.60 -17.87
CA GLY A 51 -4.74 23.95 -17.32
C GLY A 51 -3.68 24.91 -17.85
N ASP A 52 -3.03 24.62 -18.99
CA ASP A 52 -1.92 25.36 -19.63
C ASP A 52 -2.23 26.84 -19.96
N GLY A 53 -2.44 27.67 -18.94
CA GLY A 53 -2.50 29.13 -19.02
C GLY A 53 -3.51 29.81 -18.09
N GLU A 54 -4.55 29.11 -17.62
CA GLU A 54 -5.61 29.70 -16.79
C GLU A 54 -5.67 29.03 -15.41
N PHE A 55 -5.53 29.84 -14.36
CA PHE A 55 -5.65 29.36 -12.99
C PHE A 55 -7.08 28.94 -12.70
N SER A 56 -7.29 27.64 -12.47
CA SER A 56 -8.60 27.06 -12.16
C SER A 56 -8.64 26.54 -10.72
N LEU A 57 -9.44 27.19 -9.87
CA LEU A 57 -9.71 26.71 -8.50
C LEU A 57 -10.39 25.34 -8.49
N ALA A 58 -11.24 25.06 -9.48
CA ALA A 58 -11.89 23.76 -9.60
C ALA A 58 -10.87 22.65 -9.95
N ALA A 59 -9.92 22.93 -10.84
CA ALA A 59 -8.83 22.00 -11.16
C ALA A 59 -7.92 21.78 -9.94
N LEU A 60 -7.58 22.85 -9.21
CA LEU A 60 -6.79 22.75 -7.99
C LEU A 60 -7.51 21.91 -6.91
N ALA A 61 -8.81 22.11 -6.72
CA ALA A 61 -9.61 21.32 -5.78
C ALA A 61 -9.61 19.83 -6.16
N ARG A 62 -9.77 19.53 -7.45
CA ARG A 62 -9.71 18.15 -7.95
C ARG A 62 -8.33 17.53 -7.76
N GLN A 63 -7.25 18.26 -8.04
CA GLN A 63 -5.89 17.79 -7.78
C GLN A 63 -5.65 17.50 -6.30
N ALA A 64 -6.13 18.36 -5.40
CA ALA A 64 -6.04 18.15 -3.96
C ALA A 64 -6.79 16.88 -3.53
N GLU A 65 -8.00 16.65 -4.02
CA GLU A 65 -8.79 15.44 -3.75
C GLU A 65 -8.04 14.17 -4.18
N LEU A 66 -7.51 14.16 -5.40
CA LEU A 66 -6.76 13.03 -5.94
C LEU A 66 -5.49 12.74 -5.11
N LEU A 67 -4.73 13.77 -4.75
CA LEU A 67 -3.54 13.62 -3.92
C LEU A 67 -3.87 13.15 -2.50
N THR A 68 -4.96 13.64 -1.90
CA THR A 68 -5.45 13.13 -0.61
C THR A 68 -5.81 11.65 -0.70
N ARG A 69 -6.46 11.22 -1.80
CA ARG A 69 -6.78 9.81 -2.01
C ARG A 69 -5.53 8.94 -2.17
N ALA A 70 -4.54 9.38 -2.96
CA ALA A 70 -3.27 8.67 -3.09
C ALA A 70 -2.56 8.53 -1.73
N HIS A 71 -2.54 9.61 -0.94
CA HIS A 71 -1.98 9.58 0.40
C HIS A 71 -2.71 8.59 1.32
N ALA A 72 -4.06 8.60 1.32
CA ALA A 72 -4.85 7.67 2.13
C ALA A 72 -4.55 6.20 1.80
N LEU A 73 -4.47 5.86 0.51
CA LEU A 73 -4.14 4.49 0.06
C LEU A 73 -2.75 4.05 0.53
N LEU A 74 -1.76 4.94 0.45
CA LEU A 74 -0.40 4.66 0.93
C LEU A 74 -0.38 4.49 2.46
N SER A 75 -1.04 5.38 3.19
CA SER A 75 -1.10 5.31 4.66
C SER A 75 -1.78 4.04 5.14
N GLU A 76 -2.93 3.67 4.56
CA GLU A 76 -3.63 2.42 4.87
C GLU A 76 -2.74 1.20 4.61
N THR A 77 -2.06 1.18 3.47
CA THR A 77 -1.14 0.08 3.12
C THR A 77 0.05 -0.01 4.08
N LEU A 78 0.62 1.12 4.49
CA LEU A 78 1.73 1.15 5.45
C LEU A 78 1.29 0.73 6.85
N GLU A 79 0.10 1.12 7.28
CA GLU A 79 -0.49 0.72 8.56
C GLU A 79 -0.79 -0.79 8.60
N ASP A 80 -1.25 -1.37 7.49
CA ASP A 80 -1.48 -2.80 7.37
C ASP A 80 -0.16 -3.58 7.34
N ALA A 81 0.84 -3.08 6.61
CA ALA A 81 2.19 -3.67 6.61
C ALA A 81 2.84 -3.63 8.00
N GLY A 82 2.60 -2.58 8.78
CA GLY A 82 3.11 -2.45 10.15
C GLY A 82 2.37 -3.31 11.19
N ARG A 83 1.21 -3.89 10.86
CA ARG A 83 0.42 -4.77 11.73
C ARG A 83 0.63 -6.28 11.47
N GLY A 84 1.38 -6.63 10.42
CA GLY A 84 1.66 -8.00 9.98
C GLY A 84 2.82 -8.70 10.67
#